data_AF-A0ABD0R210-F1
#
_entry.id   AF-A0ABD0R210-F1
#
_cell.length_a   1.000
_cell.length_b   1.000
_cell.length_c   1.000
_cell.angle_alpha   90.00
_cell.angle_beta   90.00
_cell.angle_gamma   90.00
#
_symmetry.space_group_name_H-M   'P 1'
#
loop_
_entity.id
_entity.type
_entity.pdbx_description
1 polymer ?
#
loop_
_entity_poly.entity_id
_entity_poly.type
_entity_poly.pdbx_seq_one_letter_code
_entity_poly.pdbx_strand_id
1 'polypeptide(L)' 'YQINARTELAVRYNDISPLENHHCAVAFQILSMPECNIFANVEPDSFKQIRQ' A
#
# COMPACT_ATOMS: atom_id res chain seq x y z
N TYR A 1 12.91 3.42 -14.64
CA TYR A 1 12.08 2.82 -15.71
C TYR A 1 10.64 3.33 -15.66
N GLN A 2 9.92 3.16 -14.54
CA GLN A 2 8.49 3.50 -14.43
C GLN A 2 8.11 4.92 -14.90
N ILE A 3 8.86 5.95 -14.45
CA ILE A 3 8.63 7.37 -14.79
C ILE A 3 8.89 7.64 -16.29
N ASN A 4 10.09 7.31 -16.78
CA ASN A 4 10.47 7.56 -18.18
C ASN A 4 9.61 6.79 -19.19
N ALA A 5 9.10 5.61 -18.82
CA ALA A 5 8.22 4.80 -19.65
C ALA A 5 6.73 5.16 -19.49
N ARG A 6 6.37 6.17 -18.67
CA ARG A 6 4.99 6.60 -18.40
C ARG A 6 4.04 5.44 -18.10
N THR A 7 4.55 4.50 -17.33
CA THR A 7 3.80 3.32 -16.90
C THR A 7 2.57 3.70 -16.08
N GLU A 8 1.59 2.80 -15.99
CA GLU A 8 0.38 3.01 -15.18
C GLU A 8 0.70 3.35 -13.72
N LEU A 9 1.77 2.77 -13.15
CA LEU A 9 2.22 3.08 -11.79
C LEU A 9 2.79 4.50 -11.67
N ALA A 10 3.54 4.96 -12.67
CA ALA A 10 4.06 6.33 -12.69
C ALA A 10 2.93 7.36 -12.79
N VAL A 11 1.91 7.10 -13.62
CA VAL A 11 0.71 7.95 -13.69
C VAL A 11 -0.10 7.89 -12.39
N ARG A 12 -0.33 6.69 -11.84
CA ARG A 12 -1.10 6.48 -10.60
C ARG A 12 -0.46 7.18 -9.40
N TYR A 13 0.86 7.20 -9.32
CA TYR A 13 1.61 7.79 -8.20
C TYR A 13 2.26 9.13 -8.54
N ASN A 14 1.85 9.78 -9.64
CA ASN A 14 2.33 11.09 -10.06
C ASN A 14 3.86 11.22 -10.04
N ASP A 15 4.57 10.20 -10.52
CA ASP A 15 6.03 10.09 -10.53
C ASP A 15 6.72 10.10 -9.15
N ILE A 16 5.96 10.10 -8.05
CA ILE A 16 6.48 10.07 -6.68
C ILE A 16 6.55 8.61 -6.21
N SER A 17 7.77 8.08 -6.08
CA SER A 17 8.06 6.74 -5.53
C SER A 17 7.05 5.66 -5.97
N PRO A 18 6.87 5.44 -7.30
CA PRO A 18 5.74 4.66 -7.82
C PRO A 18 5.79 3.18 -7.44
N LEU A 19 6.96 2.63 -7.17
CA LEU A 19 7.09 1.23 -6.75
C LEU A 19 6.84 1.09 -5.25
N GLU A 20 7.40 1.98 -4.45
CA GLU A 20 7.25 2.00 -2.99
C GLU A 20 5.77 2.20 -2.61
N ASN A 21 5.10 3.14 -3.28
CA ASN A 21 3.66 3.34 -3.09
C ASN A 21 2.83 2.14 -3.57
N HIS A 22 3.27 1.45 -4.63
CA HIS A 22 2.61 0.23 -5.10
C HIS A 22 2.75 -0.90 -4.08
N HIS A 23 3.94 -1.12 -3.53
CA HIS A 23 4.18 -2.14 -2.50
C HIS A 23 3.32 -1.89 -1.27
N CYS A 24 3.26 -0.65 -0.77
CA CYS A 24 2.40 -0.29 0.36
C CYS A 24 0.92 -0.53 0.04
N ALA A 25 0.44 -0.12 -1.15
CA ALA A 25 -0.95 -0.33 -1.54
C ALA A 25 -1.33 -1.82 -1.58
N VAL A 26 -0.47 -2.66 -2.17
CA VAL A 26 -0.69 -4.11 -2.23
C VAL A 26 -0.67 -4.74 -0.84
N ALA A 27 0.26 -4.33 0.04
CA ALA A 27 0.33 -4.85 1.40
C ALA A 27 -0.96 -4.58 2.18
N PHE A 28 -1.49 -3.35 2.14
CA PHE A 28 -2.76 -3.03 2.82
C PHE A 28 -3.99 -3.62 2.13
N GLN A 29 -3.94 -3.86 0.81
CA GLN A 29 -4.99 -4.60 0.12
C GLN A 29 -5.06 -6.06 0.62
N ILE A 30 -3.92 -6.73 0.78
CA ILE A 30 -3.87 -8.09 1.35
C ILE A 30 -4.39 -8.08 2.80
N LEU A 31 -3.94 -7.12 3.62
CA LEU A 31 -4.39 -6.99 5.01
C LEU A 31 -5.88 -6.63 5.14
N SER A 32 -6.54 -6.15 4.08
CA SER A 32 -7.99 -5.91 4.07
C SER A 32 -8.82 -7.19 3.90
N MET A 33 -8.19 -8.28 3.43
CA MET A 33 -8.82 -9.59 3.32
C MET A 33 -8.90 -10.22 4.73
N PRO A 34 -10.10 -10.55 5.25
CA PRO A 34 -10.26 -11.07 6.62
C PRO A 34 -9.40 -12.30 6.92
N GLU A 35 -9.18 -13.17 5.93
CA GLU A 35 -8.36 -14.37 6.00
C GLU A 35 -6.84 -14.10 6.05
N CYS A 36 -6.41 -12.92 5.63
CA CYS A 36 -5.00 -12.49 5.62
C CYS A 36 -4.71 -11.39 6.65
N ASN A 37 -5.72 -10.89 7.36
CA ASN A 37 -5.56 -9.81 8.31
C ASN A 37 -4.94 -10.29 9.62
N ILE A 38 -3.61 -10.31 9.69
CA ILE A 38 -2.85 -10.62 10.91
C ILE A 38 -3.08 -9.59 12.04
N PHE A 39 -3.67 -8.43 11.73
CA PHE A 39 -4.01 -7.37 12.68
C PHE A 39 -5.50 -7.35 13.03
N ALA A 40 -6.27 -8.39 12.70
CA ALA A 40 -7.73 -8.43 12.90
C ALA A 40 -8.18 -8.16 14.35
N ASN A 41 -7.34 -8.49 15.33
CA ASN A 41 -7.62 -8.30 16.76
C ASN A 41 -6.90 -7.10 17.38
N VAL A 42 -6.24 -6.26 16.57
CA VAL A 42 -5.56 -5.05 17.04
C VAL A 42 -6.58 -3.92 17.15
N GLU A 43 -6.50 -3.12 18.22
CA GLU A 43 -7.38 -1.98 18.39
C GLU A 43 -7.22 -0.96 17.23
N PRO A 44 -8.30 -0.28 16.80
CA PRO A 44 -8.26 0.60 15.63
C PRO A 44 -7.19 1.70 15.71
N ASP A 45 -6.91 2.22 16.91
CA ASP A 45 -5.90 3.27 17.08
C ASP A 45 -4.46 2.74 16.98
N SER A 46 -4.19 1.53 17.49
CA SER A 46 -2.91 0.85 17.28
C SER A 46 -2.72 0.46 15.81
N PHE A 47 -3.79 0.05 15.11
CA PHE A 47 -3.72 -0.22 13.68
C PHE A 47 -3.38 1.03 12.85
N LYS A 48 -3.94 2.20 13.21
CA LYS A 48 -3.57 3.48 12.58
C LYS A 48 -2.09 3.80 12.76
N GLN A 49 -1.52 3.50 13.92
CA GLN A 49 -0.09 3.68 14.17
C GLN A 49 0.78 2.71 13.36
N ILE A 50 0.37 1.44 13.24
CA ILE A 50 1.07 0.44 12.42
C ILE A 50 1.06 0.81 10.92
N ARG A 51 0.01 1.51 10.48
CA ARG A 51 -0.17 1.93 9.08
C ARG A 51 0.57 3.23 8.70
N GLN A 52 0.92 4.07 9.67
CA GLN A 52 1.63 5.34 9.44
C GLN A 52 3.07 5.11 8.97
#